data_AF-A0A934AI87-F1
#
_entry.id   AF-A0A934AI87-F1
#
_cell.length_a   1.000
_cell.length_b   1.000
_cell.length_c   1.000
_cell.angle_alpha   90.00
_cell.angle_beta   90.00
_cell.angle_gamma   90.00
#
_symmetry.space_group_name_H-M   'P 1'
#
loop_
_entity.id
_entity.type
_entity.pdbx_description
1 polymer ?
#
loop_
_entity_poly.entity_id
_entity_poly.type
_entity_poly.pdbx_seq_one_letter_code
_entity_poly.pdbx_strand_id
1 'polypeptide(L)'
;MPHEVTPEDLSAYLDRELDAAALAGVAGHLASCPECAALLQRLKGASAAFKKHGLEPAPEGMVFRALRARRRGGERGAPRRLGFAFAMAVIVVVVLAGGVAFKRFMPQVFEQIQGMIGKAAGSLGR
;
A
#
# COMPACT_ATOMS: atom_id res chain seq x y z
N MET A 1 10.33 -29.04 -38.38
CA MET A 1 11.26 -28.88 -37.23
C MET A 1 10.37 -28.70 -36.01
N PRO A 2 10.56 -29.41 -34.89
CA PRO A 2 9.66 -29.25 -33.75
C PRO A 2 9.81 -27.82 -33.20
N HIS A 3 8.74 -27.05 -33.29
CA HIS A 3 8.66 -25.74 -32.67
C HIS A 3 8.31 -25.96 -31.21
N GLU A 4 9.25 -25.62 -30.31
CA GLU A 4 9.00 -25.63 -28.87
C GLU A 4 7.94 -24.59 -28.47
N VAL A 5 7.81 -23.53 -29.27
CA VAL A 5 6.79 -22.49 -29.13
C VAL A 5 5.52 -22.90 -29.87
N THR A 6 4.42 -22.99 -29.12
CA THR A 6 3.11 -23.33 -29.68
C THR A 6 2.36 -22.09 -30.18
N PRO A 7 1.36 -22.25 -31.06
CA PRO A 7 0.46 -21.15 -31.43
C PRO A 7 -0.23 -20.50 -30.23
N GLU A 8 -0.54 -21.29 -29.20
CA GLU A 8 -1.15 -20.82 -27.95
C GLU A 8 -0.19 -19.89 -27.19
N ASP A 9 1.10 -20.23 -27.12
CA ASP A 9 2.12 -19.36 -26.52
C ASP A 9 2.24 -18.03 -27.24
N LEU A 10 2.09 -18.00 -28.57
CA LEU A 10 2.10 -16.76 -29.35
C LEU A 10 0.86 -15.89 -29.09
N SER A 11 -0.30 -16.51 -28.86
CA SER A 11 -1.51 -15.79 -28.44
C SER A 11 -1.34 -15.22 -27.04
N ALA A 12 -0.89 -16.04 -26.08
CA ALA A 12 -0.60 -15.59 -24.72
C ALA A 12 0.47 -14.49 -24.68
N TYR A 13 1.47 -14.56 -25.56
CA TYR A 13 2.47 -13.51 -25.75
C TYR A 13 1.83 -12.21 -26.27
N LEU A 14 0.90 -12.29 -27.21
CA LEU A 14 0.17 -11.13 -27.74
C LEU A 14 -0.70 -10.46 -26.67
N ASP A 15 -1.37 -11.26 -25.85
CA ASP A 15 -2.28 -10.80 -24.79
C ASP A 15 -1.55 -10.42 -23.48
N ARG A 16 -0.23 -10.67 -23.41
CA ARG A 16 0.65 -10.45 -22.24
C ARG A 16 0.28 -11.31 -21.02
N GLU A 17 -0.12 -12.54 -21.26
CA GLU A 17 -0.51 -13.50 -20.23
C GLU A 17 0.63 -14.46 -19.82
N LEU A 18 1.78 -14.38 -20.51
CA LEU A 18 2.97 -15.15 -20.14
C LEU A 18 3.69 -14.55 -18.93
N ASP A 19 4.25 -15.41 -18.09
CA ASP A 19 5.19 -15.00 -17.05
C ASP A 19 6.50 -14.45 -17.65
N ALA A 20 7.33 -13.85 -16.80
CA ALA A 20 8.56 -13.19 -17.25
C ALA A 20 9.56 -14.15 -17.91
N ALA A 21 9.63 -15.42 -17.48
CA ALA A 21 10.57 -16.40 -18.02
C ALA A 21 10.09 -16.90 -19.39
N ALA A 22 8.80 -17.25 -19.50
CA ALA A 22 8.17 -17.66 -20.75
C ALA A 22 8.19 -16.54 -21.80
N LEU A 23 7.94 -15.29 -21.39
CA LEU A 23 7.98 -14.13 -22.29
C LEU A 23 9.38 -13.92 -22.88
N ALA A 24 10.44 -14.06 -22.07
CA ALA A 24 11.82 -13.97 -22.56
C ALA A 24 12.16 -15.10 -23.54
N GLY A 25 11.70 -16.33 -23.25
CA GLY A 25 11.88 -17.49 -24.14
C GLY A 25 11.20 -17.29 -25.50
N VAL A 26 9.92 -16.92 -25.50
CA VAL A 26 9.15 -16.67 -26.73
C VAL A 26 9.73 -15.48 -27.50
N ALA A 27 10.14 -14.39 -26.83
CA ALA A 27 10.79 -13.26 -27.48
C ALA A 27 12.12 -13.65 -28.15
N GLY A 28 12.94 -14.47 -27.48
CA GLY A 28 14.17 -15.02 -28.07
C GLY A 28 13.88 -15.89 -29.30
N HIS A 29 12.88 -16.77 -29.22
CA HIS A 29 12.49 -17.60 -30.36
C HIS A 29 12.01 -16.74 -31.55
N LEU A 30 11.19 -15.73 -31.31
CA LEU A 30 10.69 -14.81 -32.33
C LEU A 30 11.80 -14.02 -33.04
N ALA A 31 12.92 -13.76 -32.37
CA ALA A 31 14.10 -13.13 -32.99
C ALA A 31 14.84 -14.08 -33.96
N SER A 32 14.72 -15.39 -33.75
CA SER A 32 15.45 -16.42 -34.51
C SER A 32 14.61 -17.16 -35.56
N CYS A 33 13.27 -17.17 -35.42
CA CYS A 33 12.36 -17.94 -36.24
C CYS A 33 11.41 -17.04 -37.06
N PRO A 34 11.63 -16.89 -38.38
CA PRO A 34 10.80 -16.03 -39.22
C PRO A 34 9.37 -16.59 -39.40
N GLU A 35 9.17 -17.91 -39.30
CA GLU A 35 7.84 -18.53 -39.40
C GLU A 35 6.94 -18.12 -38.24
N CYS A 36 7.43 -18.24 -37.00
CA CYS A 36 6.69 -17.82 -35.81
C CYS A 36 6.48 -16.30 -35.76
N ALA A 37 7.46 -15.52 -36.25
CA ALA A 37 7.29 -14.08 -36.41
C ALA A 37 6.17 -13.73 -37.40
N ALA A 38 6.10 -14.42 -38.54
CA ALA A 38 5.03 -14.24 -39.52
C ALA A 38 3.66 -14.66 -38.96
N LEU A 39 3.60 -15.77 -38.22
CA LEU A 39 2.38 -16.21 -37.54
C LEU A 39 1.89 -15.17 -36.52
N LEU A 40 2.80 -14.62 -35.71
CA LEU A 40 2.47 -13.54 -34.77
C LEU A 40 1.93 -12.30 -35.49
N GLN A 41 2.47 -11.94 -36.65
CA GLN A 41 1.94 -10.82 -37.45
C GLN A 41 0.53 -11.09 -37.96
N ARG A 42 0.22 -12.33 -38.37
CA ARG A 42 -1.15 -12.72 -38.75
C ARG A 42 -2.13 -12.59 -37.58
N LEU A 43 -1.74 -13.06 -36.39
CA LEU A 43 -2.54 -12.92 -35.16
C LEU A 43 -2.77 -11.44 -34.80
N LYS A 44 -1.74 -10.60 -34.90
CA LYS A 44 -1.85 -9.15 -34.69
C LYS A 44 -2.82 -8.50 -35.70
N GLY A 45 -2.73 -8.88 -36.97
CA GLY A 45 -3.63 -8.40 -38.02
C GLY A 45 -5.09 -8.74 -37.73
N ALA A 46 -5.35 -9.99 -37.33
CA ALA A 46 -6.70 -10.43 -36.93
C ALA A 46 -7.21 -9.63 -35.71
N SER A 47 -6.41 -9.52 -34.64
CA SER A 47 -6.76 -8.74 -33.44
C SER A 47 -7.06 -7.27 -33.75
N ALA A 48 -6.26 -6.65 -34.64
CA ALA A 48 -6.48 -5.28 -35.06
C ALA A 48 -7.79 -5.10 -35.86
N ALA A 49 -8.12 -6.06 -36.74
CA ALA A 49 -9.37 -6.06 -37.48
C ALA A 49 -10.58 -6.14 -36.54
N PHE A 50 -10.54 -7.02 -35.54
CA PHE A 50 -11.58 -7.10 -34.50
C PHE A 50 -11.70 -5.80 -33.71
N LYS A 51 -10.58 -5.18 -33.32
CA LYS A 51 -10.61 -3.90 -32.58
C LYS A 51 -11.24 -2.77 -33.38
N LYS A 52 -11.09 -2.77 -34.70
CA LYS A 52 -11.65 -1.73 -35.57
C LYS A 52 -13.15 -1.88 -35.80
N HIS A 53 -13.66 -3.11 -35.81
CA HIS A 53 -15.03 -3.39 -36.26
C HIS A 53 -15.97 -3.95 -35.18
N GLY A 54 -15.43 -4.48 -34.07
CA GLY A 54 -16.19 -5.23 -33.07
C GLY A 54 -16.34 -4.53 -31.71
N LEU A 55 -15.85 -3.30 -31.55
CA LEU A 55 -16.08 -2.56 -30.30
C LEU A 55 -17.32 -1.69 -30.42
N GLU A 56 -18.36 -2.10 -29.70
CA GLU A 56 -19.47 -1.21 -29.36
C GLU A 56 -18.91 0.00 -28.60
N PRO A 57 -19.33 1.25 -28.91
CA PRO A 57 -18.88 2.41 -28.16
C PRO A 57 -19.23 2.26 -26.69
N ALA A 58 -18.26 2.59 -25.83
CA ALA A 58 -18.49 2.56 -24.38
C ALA A 58 -19.67 3.49 -24.02
N PRO A 59 -20.56 3.08 -23.09
CA PRO A 59 -21.68 3.90 -22.63
C PRO A 59 -21.23 5.29 -22.20
N GLU A 60 -22.06 6.30 -22.49
CA GLU A 60 -21.77 7.68 -22.12
C GLU A 60 -21.50 7.81 -20.62
N GLY A 61 -20.44 8.56 -20.27
CA GLY A 61 -20.02 8.75 -18.89
C GLY A 61 -19.22 7.60 -18.26
N MET A 62 -19.06 6.44 -18.91
CA MET A 62 -18.21 5.35 -18.40
C MET A 62 -16.75 5.79 -18.27
N VAL A 63 -16.22 6.51 -19.27
CA VAL A 63 -14.85 7.05 -19.24
C VAL A 63 -14.67 8.00 -18.06
N PHE A 64 -15.63 8.88 -17.81
CA PHE A 64 -15.60 9.81 -16.67
C PHE A 64 -15.61 9.07 -15.33
N ARG A 65 -16.45 8.03 -15.19
CA ARG A 65 -16.49 7.18 -13.99
C ARG A 65 -15.17 6.43 -13.78
N ALA A 66 -14.59 5.86 -14.84
CA ALA A 66 -13.31 5.14 -14.78
C ALA A 66 -12.15 6.06 -14.38
N LEU A 67 -12.07 7.26 -14.97
CA LEU A 67 -11.07 8.26 -14.61
C LEU A 67 -11.21 8.73 -13.16
N ARG A 68 -12.45 8.94 -12.68
CA ARG A 68 -12.74 9.30 -11.29
C ARG A 68 -12.36 8.18 -10.32
N ALA A 69 -12.65 6.93 -10.65
CA ALA A 69 -12.25 5.77 -9.85
C ALA A 69 -10.72 5.65 -9.76
N ARG A 70 -10.00 5.86 -10.87
CA ARG A 70 -8.54 5.84 -10.89
C ARG A 70 -7.91 6.94 -10.02
N ARG A 71 -8.45 8.16 -10.05
CA ARG A 71 -7.99 9.26 -9.18
C ARG A 71 -8.15 8.91 -7.70
N ARG A 72 -9.32 8.41 -7.29
CA ARG A 72 -9.58 7.98 -5.91
C ARG A 72 -8.66 6.84 -5.45
N GLY A 73 -8.29 5.94 -6.36
CA GLY A 73 -7.35 4.85 -6.06
C GLY A 73 -5.90 5.30 -5.87
N GLY A 74 -5.53 6.48 -6.39
CA GLY A 74 -4.23 7.13 -6.15
C GLY A 74 -4.19 7.93 -4.85
N GLU A 75 -5.34 8.46 -4.41
CA GLU A 75 -5.53 9.11 -3.12
C GLU A 75 -5.78 8.08 -2.01
N ARG A 76 -4.90 7.06 -1.91
CA ARG A 76 -4.83 6.22 -0.70
C ARG A 76 -4.42 7.15 0.44
N GLY A 77 -5.43 7.72 1.12
CA GLY A 77 -5.25 8.58 2.27
C GLY A 77 -4.21 8.00 3.21
N ALA A 78 -3.38 8.88 3.77
CA ALA A 78 -2.27 8.53 4.64
C ALA A 78 -2.65 7.33 5.55
N PRO A 79 -1.77 6.32 5.66
CA PRO A 79 -2.13 5.07 6.32
C PRO A 79 -2.68 5.39 7.71
N ARG A 80 -3.95 5.01 7.97
CA ARG A 80 -4.63 5.27 9.26
C ARG A 80 -3.76 4.89 10.47
N ARG A 81 -2.86 3.91 10.29
CA ARG A 81 -1.86 3.46 11.27
C ARG A 81 -0.90 4.59 11.73
N LEU A 82 -0.54 5.53 10.86
CA LEU A 82 0.33 6.66 11.21
C LEU A 82 -0.37 7.65 12.15
N GLY A 83 -1.67 7.90 11.92
CA GLY A 83 -2.48 8.73 12.81
C GLY A 83 -2.63 8.11 14.20
N PHE A 84 -2.89 6.80 14.28
CA PHE A 84 -2.95 6.07 15.55
C PHE A 84 -1.61 6.03 16.29
N ALA A 85 -0.51 5.85 15.55
CA ALA A 85 0.84 5.84 16.13
C ALA A 85 1.18 7.21 16.77
N PHE A 86 0.86 8.31 16.09
CA PHE A 86 1.09 9.66 16.62
C PHE A 86 0.24 9.93 17.86
N ALA A 87 -1.05 9.54 17.83
CA ALA A 87 -1.94 9.67 18.99
C ALA A 87 -1.44 8.87 20.21
N MET A 88 -0.97 7.64 20.01
CA MET A 88 -0.38 6.82 21.07
C MET A 88 0.92 7.43 21.62
N ALA A 89 1.78 7.96 20.76
CA ALA A 89 3.02 8.61 21.19
C ALA A 89 2.73 9.82 22.10
N VAL A 90 1.73 10.64 21.74
CA VAL A 90 1.30 11.78 22.57
C VAL A 90 0.79 11.31 23.93
N ILE A 91 -0.04 10.27 23.98
CA ILE A 91 -0.56 9.73 25.24
C ILE A 91 0.58 9.22 26.13
N VAL A 92 1.52 8.46 25.57
CA VAL A 92 2.68 7.94 26.31
C VAL A 92 3.52 9.08 26.90
N VAL A 93 3.79 10.13 26.12
CA VAL A 93 4.55 11.30 26.60
C VAL A 93 3.82 11.99 27.76
N VAL A 94 2.50 12.19 27.66
CA VAL A 94 1.70 12.82 28.73
C VAL A 94 1.72 11.99 30.01
N VAL A 95 1.54 10.66 29.90
CA VAL A 95 1.57 9.75 31.06
C VAL A 95 2.95 9.73 31.72
N LEU A 96 4.03 9.66 30.94
CA LEU A 96 5.39 9.68 31.47
C LEU A 96 5.72 11.02 32.14
N ALA A 97 5.36 12.15 31.51
CA ALA A 97 5.58 13.47 32.08
C ALA A 97 4.82 13.66 33.39
N GLY A 98 3.55 13.25 33.43
CA GLY A 98 2.72 13.29 34.65
C GLY A 98 3.29 12.42 35.77
N GLY A 99 3.71 11.19 35.45
CA GLY A 99 4.33 10.28 36.42
C GLY A 99 5.66 10.78 36.99
N VAL A 100 6.52 11.37 36.14
CA VAL A 100 7.80 11.96 36.57
C VAL A 100 7.57 13.18 37.47
N ALA A 101 6.63 14.07 37.10
CA ALA A 101 6.26 15.22 37.92
C ALA A 101 5.72 14.78 39.29
N PHE A 102 4.86 13.76 39.32
CA PHE A 102 4.30 13.20 40.56
C PHE A 102 5.37 12.60 41.48
N LYS A 103 6.31 11.82 40.91
CA LYS A 103 7.42 11.23 41.68
C LYS A 103 8.34 12.30 42.27
N ARG A 104 8.57 13.41 41.57
CA ARG A 104 9.41 14.51 42.06
C ARG A 104 8.76 15.29 43.21
N PHE A 105 7.43 15.36 43.24
CA PHE A 105 6.65 16.09 44.25
C PHE A 105 6.39 15.31 45.55
N MET A 106 6.37 13.97 45.51
CA MET A 106 6.15 13.11 46.69
C MET A 106 7.03 13.44 47.92
N PRO A 107 8.36 13.62 47.83
CA PRO A 107 9.19 13.85 49.02
C PRO A 107 8.83 15.16 49.73
N GLN A 108 8.51 16.22 48.98
CA GLN A 108 8.11 17.50 49.59
C GLN A 108 6.74 17.43 50.26
N VAL A 109 5.78 16.74 49.64
CA VAL A 109 4.44 16.58 50.22
C VAL A 109 4.50 15.76 51.50
N PHE A 110 5.32 14.70 51.53
CA PHE A 110 5.48 13.86 52.73
C PHE A 110 6.17 14.62 53.87
N GLU A 111 7.25 15.37 53.60
CA GLU A 111 7.90 16.23 54.59
C GLU A 111 6.96 17.33 55.10
N GLN A 112 6.15 17.92 54.22
CA GLN A 112 5.18 18.95 54.59
C GLN A 112 4.06 18.39 55.49
N ILE A 113 3.57 17.19 55.21
CA ILE A 113 2.55 16.52 56.03
C ILE A 113 3.14 16.12 57.39
N GLN A 114 4.34 15.51 57.42
CA GLN A 114 5.00 15.14 58.67
C GLN A 114 5.37 16.37 59.51
N GLY A 115 5.80 17.46 58.88
CA GLY A 115 6.06 18.73 59.55
C GLY A 115 4.82 19.36 60.17
N MET A 116 3.65 19.24 59.55
CA MET A 116 2.39 19.70 60.13
C MET A 116 1.94 18.84 61.32
N ILE A 117 2.10 17.52 61.23
CA ILE A 117 1.76 16.60 62.32
C ILE A 117 2.71 16.78 63.51
N GLY A 118 4.02 16.93 63.27
CA GLY A 118 5.02 17.15 64.32
C GLY A 118 4.83 18.49 65.04
N LYS A 119 4.44 19.55 64.33
CA LYS A 119 4.08 20.85 64.94
C LYS A 119 2.81 20.76 65.78
N ALA A 120 1.80 20.02 65.33
CA ALA A 120 0.56 19.80 66.09
C ALA A 120 0.78 18.94 67.35
N ALA A 121 1.65 17.94 67.30
CA ALA A 121 2.02 17.13 68.46
C ALA A 121 2.85 17.93 69.49
N GLY A 122 3.73 18.82 69.03
CA GLY A 122 4.53 19.69 69.91
C GLY A 122 3.73 20.74 70.67
N SER A 123 2.55 21.15 70.17
CA SER A 123 1.67 22.12 70.85
C SER A 123 0.78 21.51 71.95
N LEU A 124 0.75 20.18 72.09
CA LEU A 124 -0.04 19.47 73.11
C LEU A 124 0.79 18.95 74.30
N GLY A 125 2.13 19.09 74.24
CA GLY A 125 3.07 18.55 75.22
C GLY A 125 3.75 19.58 76.13
N ARG A 126 3.18 20.77 76.31
CA ARG A 126 3.71 21.81 77.22
C ARG A 126 2.62 22.31 78.15
#